data_AF-A0A7Y5PKK4-F1
#
_entry.id   AF-A0A7Y5PKK4-F1
#
_cell.length_a   1.000
_cell.length_b   1.000
_cell.length_c   1.000
_cell.angle_alpha   90.00
_cell.angle_beta   90.00
_cell.angle_gamma   90.00
#
_symmetry.space_group_name_H-M   'P 1'
#
loop_
_entity.id
_entity.type
_entity.pdbx_description
1 polymer ?
#
loop_
_entity_poly.entity_id
_entity_poly.type
_entity_poly.pdbx_seq_one_letter_code
_entity_poly.pdbx_strand_id
1 'polypeptide(L)'
;MNGVDEIAASMRANGWKGAPIDVVRMSDGSLTTFDNTRLLAAQRAGIDVQATVRSATEAFPAGRWTPRSGVQPATWEDAVRARIQQQNSGFRSTYPNGSPYTGSTQ
;
A
#
# COMPACT_ATOMS: atom_id res chain seq x y z
N MET A 1 -15.95 -1.02 12.61
CA MET A 1 -15.25 -0.81 11.32
C MET A 1 -14.75 -2.17 10.90
N ASN A 2 -15.56 -2.93 10.14
CA ASN A 2 -15.38 -4.38 9.96
C ASN A 2 -14.77 -4.76 8.60
N GLY A 3 -14.33 -3.76 7.82
CA GLY A 3 -13.96 -3.97 6.43
C GLY A 3 -12.79 -4.94 6.22
N VAL A 4 -11.74 -4.91 7.06
CA VAL A 4 -10.60 -5.83 6.92
C VAL A 4 -11.00 -7.26 7.25
N ASP A 5 -11.78 -7.47 8.32
CA ASP A 5 -12.15 -8.82 8.77
C ASP A 5 -13.14 -9.48 7.79
N GLU A 6 -14.05 -8.71 7.23
CA GLU A 6 -14.94 -9.17 6.15
C GLU A 6 -14.16 -9.55 4.89
N ILE A 7 -13.17 -8.73 4.48
CA ILE A 7 -12.31 -9.06 3.34
C ILE A 7 -11.46 -10.30 3.66
N ALA A 8 -10.91 -10.41 4.86
CA ALA A 8 -10.10 -11.56 5.28
C ALA A 8 -10.91 -12.85 5.31
N ALA A 9 -12.14 -12.82 5.83
CA ALA A 9 -13.06 -13.97 5.80
C ALA A 9 -13.40 -14.37 4.35
N SER A 10 -13.71 -13.39 3.49
CA SER A 10 -13.94 -13.63 2.07
C SER A 10 -12.72 -14.24 1.38
N MET A 11 -11.51 -13.75 1.69
CA MET A 11 -10.25 -14.24 1.12
C MET A 11 -9.88 -15.63 1.63
N ARG A 12 -10.18 -15.94 2.88
CA ARG A 12 -9.97 -17.29 3.44
C ARG A 12 -10.86 -18.33 2.75
N ALA A 13 -12.09 -17.96 2.41
CA ALA A 13 -13.03 -18.85 1.75
C ALA A 13 -12.80 -18.99 0.24
N ASN A 14 -12.39 -17.92 -0.45
CA ASN A 14 -12.40 -17.86 -1.92
C ASN A 14 -11.02 -17.56 -2.55
N GLY A 15 -9.98 -17.37 -1.75
CA GLY A 15 -8.68 -16.89 -2.23
C GLY A 15 -8.65 -15.39 -2.51
N TRP A 16 -7.65 -14.93 -3.27
CA TRP A 16 -7.46 -13.51 -3.54
C TRP A 16 -8.69 -12.88 -4.21
N LYS A 17 -9.09 -11.69 -3.72
CA LYS A 17 -10.27 -10.98 -4.23
C LYS A 17 -9.91 -9.59 -4.75
N GLY A 18 -10.26 -9.35 -6.02
CA GLY A 18 -10.07 -8.08 -6.72
C GLY A 18 -8.76 -8.03 -7.51
N ALA A 19 -8.44 -6.85 -8.04
CA ALA A 19 -7.19 -6.63 -8.76
C ALA A 19 -5.97 -6.92 -7.86
N PRO A 20 -4.80 -7.28 -8.42
CA PRO A 20 -3.55 -7.28 -7.67
C PRO A 20 -3.31 -5.94 -6.98
N ILE A 21 -2.60 -5.95 -5.86
CA ILE A 21 -2.11 -4.71 -5.25
C ILE A 21 -0.94 -4.15 -6.05
N ASP A 22 -0.74 -2.84 -6.00
CA ASP A 22 0.45 -2.27 -6.59
C ASP A 22 1.53 -2.10 -5.51
N VAL A 23 2.70 -2.65 -5.81
CA VAL A 23 3.89 -2.59 -4.96
C VAL A 23 4.95 -1.82 -5.72
N VAL A 24 5.39 -0.71 -5.15
CA VAL A 24 6.41 0.15 -5.76
C VAL A 24 7.78 -0.31 -5.27
N ARG A 25 8.68 -0.58 -6.21
CA ARG A 25 10.09 -0.76 -5.90
C ARG A 25 10.76 0.61 -5.80
N MET A 26 11.06 1.00 -4.57
CA MET A 26 11.66 2.29 -4.23
C MET A 26 13.13 2.34 -4.65
N SER A 27 13.70 3.55 -4.69
CA SER A 27 15.09 3.82 -5.05
C SER A 27 16.12 3.17 -4.11
N ASP A 28 15.74 2.93 -2.85
CA ASP A 28 16.55 2.20 -1.86
C ASP A 28 16.43 0.67 -1.96
N GLY A 29 15.63 0.17 -2.92
CA GLY A 29 15.38 -1.26 -3.13
C GLY A 29 14.25 -1.84 -2.28
N SER A 30 13.63 -1.05 -1.39
CA SER A 30 12.46 -1.47 -0.61
C SER A 30 11.21 -1.62 -1.49
N LEU A 31 10.24 -2.39 -1.00
CA LEU A 31 8.95 -2.61 -1.63
C LEU A 31 7.85 -1.96 -0.77
N THR A 32 7.13 -1.00 -1.34
CA THR A 32 6.12 -0.23 -0.62
C THR A 32 4.80 -0.22 -1.36
N THR A 33 3.70 -0.51 -0.66
CA THR A 33 2.35 -0.53 -1.23
C THR A 33 1.44 0.54 -0.64
N PHE A 34 0.43 0.93 -1.42
CA PHE A 34 -0.67 1.81 -1.00
C PHE A 34 -1.87 1.03 -0.48
N ASP A 35 -1.96 -0.26 -0.83
CA ASP A 35 -3.13 -1.10 -0.68
C ASP A 35 -3.09 -1.89 0.64
N ASN A 36 -2.70 -1.22 1.73
CA ASN A 36 -2.46 -1.83 3.05
C ASN A 36 -3.63 -2.67 3.57
N THR A 37 -4.87 -2.26 3.30
CA THR A 37 -6.08 -2.97 3.75
C THR A 37 -6.18 -4.36 3.13
N ARG A 38 -5.88 -4.50 1.82
CA ARG A 38 -5.91 -5.81 1.13
C ARG A 38 -4.71 -6.66 1.52
N LEU A 39 -3.54 -6.03 1.67
CA LEU A 39 -2.34 -6.73 2.16
C LEU A 39 -2.57 -7.31 3.57
N LEU A 40 -3.12 -6.51 4.49
CA LEU A 40 -3.46 -6.96 5.84
C LEU A 40 -4.54 -8.05 5.85
N ALA A 41 -5.56 -7.93 4.99
CA ALA A 41 -6.60 -8.94 4.89
C ALA A 41 -6.05 -10.29 4.39
N ALA A 42 -5.17 -10.27 3.37
CA ALA A 42 -4.51 -11.48 2.87
C ALA A 42 -3.60 -12.13 3.92
N GLN A 43 -2.84 -11.31 4.67
CA GLN A 43 -2.03 -11.78 5.79
C GLN A 43 -2.89 -12.47 6.87
N ARG A 44 -4.03 -11.85 7.27
CA ARG A 44 -4.98 -12.46 8.22
C ARG A 44 -5.65 -13.72 7.67
N ALA A 45 -5.93 -13.74 6.37
CA ALA A 45 -6.50 -14.88 5.68
C ALA A 45 -5.51 -16.06 5.54
N GLY A 46 -4.21 -15.80 5.62
CA GLY A 46 -3.16 -16.80 5.43
C GLY A 46 -3.02 -17.24 3.97
N ILE A 47 -3.26 -16.32 3.03
CA ILE A 47 -3.18 -16.59 1.59
C ILE A 47 -2.05 -15.80 0.93
N ASP A 48 -1.60 -16.28 -0.23
CA ASP A 48 -0.65 -15.55 -1.06
C ASP A 48 -1.23 -14.23 -1.57
N VAL A 49 -0.38 -13.20 -1.58
CA VAL A 49 -0.73 -11.86 -2.07
C VAL A 49 -0.50 -11.79 -3.57
N GLN A 50 -1.51 -11.33 -4.32
CA GLN A 50 -1.31 -10.99 -5.73
C GLN A 50 -0.86 -9.53 -5.84
N ALA A 51 0.35 -9.33 -6.37
CA ALA A 51 0.95 -8.01 -6.50
C ALA A 51 1.47 -7.75 -7.92
N THR A 52 1.34 -6.51 -8.38
CA THR A 52 2.06 -5.97 -9.53
C THR A 52 3.19 -5.10 -9.02
N VAL A 53 4.42 -5.45 -9.39
CA VAL A 53 5.59 -4.63 -9.05
C VAL A 53 5.73 -3.50 -10.05
N ARG A 54 5.77 -2.28 -9.55
CA ARG A 54 5.88 -1.03 -10.30
C ARG A 54 7.26 -0.41 -10.07
N SER A 55 7.80 0.24 -11.10
CA SER A 55 9.04 1.01 -10.94
C SER A 55 8.75 2.33 -10.20
N ALA A 56 9.68 2.80 -9.38
CA ALA A 56 9.63 4.13 -8.76
C ALA A 56 9.34 5.26 -9.77
N THR A 57 9.97 5.18 -10.94
CA THR A 57 9.88 6.20 -12.00
C THR A 57 8.71 6.00 -12.96
N GLU A 58 7.94 4.93 -12.80
CA GLU A 58 6.77 4.67 -13.65
C GLU A 58 5.68 5.72 -13.37
N ALA A 59 4.98 6.14 -14.43
CA ALA A 59 3.95 7.17 -14.33
C ALA A 59 2.80 6.73 -13.41
N PHE A 60 2.39 7.61 -12.50
CA PHE A 60 1.27 7.35 -11.62
C PHE A 60 -0.05 7.59 -12.36
N PRO A 61 -0.98 6.62 -12.39
CA PRO A 61 -2.23 6.77 -13.13
C PRO A 61 -3.10 7.89 -12.56
N ALA A 62 -3.54 8.80 -13.44
CA ALA A 62 -4.44 9.89 -13.08
C ALA A 62 -5.76 9.36 -12.48
N GLY A 63 -6.27 10.04 -11.46
CA GLY A 63 -7.54 9.69 -10.80
C GLY A 63 -7.45 8.47 -9.85
N ARG A 64 -6.32 7.76 -9.78
CA ARG A 64 -6.15 6.64 -8.84
C ARG A 64 -6.18 7.09 -7.38
N TRP A 65 -5.50 8.19 -7.09
CA TRP A 65 -5.46 8.78 -5.76
C TRP A 65 -4.95 10.23 -5.85
N THR A 66 -5.52 11.10 -5.02
CA THR A 66 -5.08 12.50 -4.92
C THR A 66 -4.69 12.78 -3.47
N PRO A 67 -3.45 13.24 -3.22
CA PRO A 67 -3.01 13.69 -1.90
C PRO A 67 -3.90 14.81 -1.34
N ARG A 68 -4.04 14.88 -0.01
CA ARG A 68 -4.71 16.02 0.64
C ARG A 68 -4.02 17.36 0.38
N SER A 69 -2.73 17.36 0.05
CA SER A 69 -2.00 18.57 -0.33
C SER A 69 -2.41 19.14 -1.69
N GLY A 70 -3.18 18.38 -2.50
CA GLY A 70 -3.57 18.77 -3.86
C GLY A 70 -2.48 18.58 -4.91
N VAL A 71 -1.24 18.28 -4.52
CA VAL A 71 -0.14 18.00 -5.45
C VAL A 71 -0.38 16.65 -6.12
N GLN A 72 -0.54 16.63 -7.44
CA GLN A 72 -0.75 15.40 -8.17
C GLN A 72 0.58 14.65 -8.36
N PRO A 73 0.69 13.38 -7.97
CA PRO A 73 1.91 12.62 -8.18
C PRO A 73 2.16 12.38 -9.66
N ALA A 74 3.37 12.65 -10.14
CA ALA A 74 3.76 12.31 -11.51
C ALA A 74 4.18 10.83 -11.59
N THR A 75 4.90 10.34 -10.59
CA THR A 75 5.40 8.97 -10.52
C THR A 75 4.86 8.17 -9.33
N TRP A 76 5.03 6.86 -9.38
CA TRP A 76 4.71 5.97 -8.27
C TRP A 76 5.48 6.32 -6.99
N GLU A 77 6.77 6.69 -7.09
CA GLU A 77 7.56 7.14 -5.94
C GLU A 77 7.01 8.44 -5.34
N ASP A 78 6.63 9.42 -6.18
CA ASP A 78 6.01 10.67 -5.71
C ASP A 78 4.73 10.38 -4.93
N ALA A 79 3.93 9.43 -5.42
CA ALA A 79 2.70 9.04 -4.74
C ALA A 79 3.01 8.43 -3.37
N VAL A 80 4.06 7.59 -3.27
CA VAL A 80 4.41 6.89 -2.01
C VAL A 80 4.86 7.92 -1.00
N ARG A 81 5.76 8.81 -1.42
CA ARG A 81 6.26 9.92 -0.59
C ARG A 81 5.12 10.83 -0.15
N ALA A 82 4.22 11.22 -1.06
CA ALA A 82 3.06 12.04 -0.71
C ALA A 82 2.15 11.36 0.33
N ARG A 83 2.04 10.02 0.31
CA ARG A 83 1.25 9.28 1.30
C ARG A 83 1.93 9.20 2.66
N ILE A 84 3.25 9.00 2.68
CA ILE A 84 4.06 9.03 3.90
C ILE A 84 4.03 10.42 4.53
N GLN A 85 4.13 11.48 3.72
CA GLN A 85 4.05 12.87 4.21
C GLN A 85 2.71 13.23 4.87
N GLN A 86 1.63 12.51 4.53
CA GLN A 86 0.32 12.65 5.16
C GLN A 86 0.18 11.87 6.48
N GLN A 87 1.17 11.06 6.85
CA GLN A 87 1.23 10.43 8.17
C GLN A 87 1.75 11.41 9.23
N ASN A 88 1.60 11.04 10.50
CA ASN A 88 2.13 11.85 11.60
C ASN A 88 3.66 12.01 11.49
N SER A 89 4.18 13.06 12.13
CA SER A 89 5.59 13.45 12.05
C SER A 89 6.55 12.34 12.51
N GLY A 90 6.18 11.60 13.56
CA GLY A 90 6.97 10.47 14.06
C GLY A 90 7.10 9.37 13.01
N PHE A 91 5.98 8.94 12.41
CA PHE A 91 5.96 7.90 11.40
C PHE A 91 6.81 8.27 10.17
N ARG A 92 6.61 9.45 9.60
CA ARG A 92 7.33 9.86 8.38
C ARG A 92 8.83 10.08 8.61
N SER A 93 9.25 10.39 9.84
CA SER A 93 10.68 10.55 10.18
C SER A 93 11.35 9.19 10.39
N THR A 94 10.63 8.24 10.98
CA THR A 94 11.14 6.88 11.21
C THR A 94 11.13 6.02 9.95
N TYR A 95 10.13 6.19 9.09
CA TYR A 95 9.87 5.34 7.93
C TYR A 95 9.78 6.18 6.64
N PRO A 96 10.89 6.74 6.16
CA PRO A 96 10.88 7.68 5.02
C PRO A 96 10.43 7.03 3.70
N ASN A 97 10.61 5.71 3.56
CA ASN A 97 10.24 4.95 2.36
C ASN A 97 9.12 3.92 2.60
N GLY A 98 8.54 3.88 3.79
CA GLY A 98 7.51 2.91 4.18
C GLY A 98 7.87 2.12 5.43
N SER A 99 6.86 1.57 6.08
CA SER A 99 7.02 0.72 7.28
C SER A 99 7.04 -0.74 6.86
N PRO A 100 7.91 -1.59 7.46
CA PRO A 100 7.85 -3.04 7.26
C PRO A 100 6.62 -3.67 7.93
N TYR A 101 5.91 -2.91 8.76
CA TYR A 101 4.72 -3.36 9.48
C TYR A 101 3.46 -2.85 8.79
N THR A 102 2.57 -3.78 8.46
CA THR A 102 1.13 -3.56 8.28
C THR A 102 0.49 -3.50 9.67
N GLY A 103 -0.56 -2.70 9.88
CA GLY A 103 -1.20 -2.47 11.19
C GLY A 103 -1.84 -3.70 11.88
N SER A 104 -1.46 -4.93 11.52
CA SER A 104 -1.53 -6.09 12.40
C SER A 104 -0.61 -5.85 13.59
N THR A 105 -1.19 -5.76 14.78
CA THR A 105 -0.47 -5.81 16.06
C THR A 105 0.49 -7.02 16.06
N GLN A 106 1.69 -6.85 16.65
CA GLN A 106 2.52 -7.98 17.07
C GLN A 106 1.75 -8.90 18.00
#